data_AF-A0A3D3ZPH1-F1
#
_entry.id   AF-A0A3D3ZPH1-F1
#
_cell.length_a   1.000
_cell.length_b   1.000
_cell.length_c   1.000
_cell.angle_alpha   90.00
_cell.angle_beta   90.00
_cell.angle_gamma   90.00
#
_symmetry.space_group_name_H-M   'P 1'
#
loop_
_entity.id
_entity.type
_entity.pdbx_description
1 polymer ?
#
loop_
_entity_poly.entity_id
_entity_poly.type
_entity_poly.pdbx_seq_one_letter_code
_entity_poly.pdbx_strand_id
1 'polypeptide(L)'
;ASTDQDHEPRLVTPDDIKVEIRGGDHATRQINNIIPPGFPCHRLVVVEVYTPGGNWSSYPPHKHDVHKTNPTGNVLEADLEEV
;
A
#
# COMPACT_ATOMS: atom_id res chain seq x y z
N ALA A 1 -3.89 3.03 14.33
CA ALA A 1 -5.28 3.27 14.77
C ALA A 1 -5.83 2.03 15.46
N SER A 2 -6.67 2.19 16.49
CA SER A 2 -7.39 1.05 17.10
C SER A 2 -8.43 0.48 16.13
N THR A 3 -8.74 -0.80 16.27
CA THR A 3 -9.79 -1.50 15.53
C THR A 3 -10.94 -1.85 16.47
N ASP A 4 -12.16 -1.87 15.94
CA ASP A 4 -13.39 -2.40 16.56
C ASP A 4 -13.89 -3.69 15.86
N GLN A 5 -13.10 -4.24 14.93
CA GLN A 5 -13.39 -5.45 14.19
C GLN A 5 -12.33 -6.53 14.47
N ASP A 6 -12.82 -7.75 14.66
CA ASP A 6 -12.00 -8.96 14.78
C ASP A 6 -11.87 -9.66 13.41
N HIS A 7 -10.67 -10.14 13.11
CA HIS A 7 -10.38 -10.96 11.93
C HIS A 7 -9.59 -12.20 12.35
N GLU A 8 -9.83 -13.32 11.68
CA GLU A 8 -9.08 -14.56 11.91
C GLU A 8 -7.58 -14.37 11.64
N PRO A 9 -6.70 -14.97 12.47
CA PRO A 9 -5.26 -14.97 12.20
C PRO A 9 -4.94 -15.55 10.82
N ARG A 10 -4.04 -14.88 10.09
CA ARG A 10 -3.64 -15.30 8.74
C ARG A 10 -2.14 -15.22 8.56
N LEU A 11 -1.54 -16.31 8.11
CA LEU A 11 -0.16 -16.34 7.62
C LEU A 11 -0.14 -15.84 6.17
N VAL A 12 0.78 -14.92 5.87
CA VAL A 12 1.11 -14.51 4.51
C VAL A 12 2.53 -15.02 4.22
N THR A 13 2.64 -15.93 3.27
CA THR A 13 3.91 -16.49 2.82
C THR A 13 4.42 -15.74 1.58
N PRO A 14 5.70 -15.91 1.18
CA PRO A 14 6.20 -15.31 -0.05
C PRO A 14 5.36 -15.64 -1.30
N ASP A 15 4.78 -16.84 -1.38
CA ASP A 15 3.95 -17.27 -2.52
C ASP A 15 2.59 -16.55 -2.59
N ASP A 16 2.14 -15.94 -1.48
CA ASP A 16 0.92 -15.15 -1.42
C ASP A 16 1.14 -13.69 -1.89
N ILE A 17 2.40 -13.26 -2.00
CA ILE A 17 2.76 -11.86 -2.23
C ILE A 17 2.82 -11.56 -3.73
N LYS A 18 2.01 -10.58 -4.17
CA LYS A 18 2.14 -10.02 -5.51
C LYS A 18 3.33 -9.08 -5.58
N VAL A 19 4.38 -9.52 -6.27
CA VAL A 19 5.55 -8.70 -6.62
C VAL A 19 5.29 -7.96 -7.93
N GLU A 20 5.59 -6.67 -7.96
CA GLU A 20 5.52 -5.84 -9.17
C GLU A 20 6.80 -5.01 -9.34
N ILE A 21 7.16 -4.73 -10.59
CA ILE A 21 8.15 -3.70 -10.93
C ILE A 21 7.39 -2.47 -11.41
N ARG A 22 7.61 -1.33 -10.78
CA ARG A 22 6.89 -0.08 -11.04
C ARG A 22 7.85 1.07 -11.35
N GLY A 23 7.41 1.99 -12.20
CA GLY A 23 8.17 3.17 -12.60
C GLY A 23 8.94 2.96 -13.89
N GLY A 24 9.93 3.82 -14.13
CA GLY A 24 10.87 3.74 -15.24
C GLY A 24 12.08 4.61 -14.95
N ASP A 25 13.22 4.31 -15.59
CA ASP A 25 14.49 5.02 -15.39
C ASP A 25 14.82 5.11 -13.88
N HIS A 26 15.26 6.26 -13.38
CA HIS A 26 15.54 6.54 -11.97
C HIS A 26 14.33 6.47 -11.01
N ALA A 27 13.13 6.09 -11.46
CA ALA A 27 11.99 5.81 -10.58
C ALA A 27 11.62 4.32 -10.50
N THR A 28 12.43 3.44 -11.13
CA THR A 28 12.21 1.99 -11.16
C THR A 28 12.42 1.39 -9.77
N ARG A 29 11.45 0.58 -9.30
CA ARG A 29 11.49 -0.08 -7.99
C ARG A 29 10.72 -1.39 -8.00
N GLN A 30 11.10 -2.33 -7.14
CA GLN A 30 10.29 -3.50 -6.85
C GLN A 30 9.37 -3.21 -5.68
N ILE A 31 8.11 -3.61 -5.78
CA ILE A 31 7.10 -3.47 -4.73
C ILE A 31 6.56 -4.86 -4.40
N ASN A 32 6.59 -5.19 -3.11
CA ASN A 32 6.03 -6.41 -2.55
C ASN A 32 4.75 -6.04 -1.78
N ASN A 33 3.59 -6.44 -2.32
CA ASN A 33 2.27 -6.12 -1.74
C ASN A 33 1.89 -7.14 -0.66
N ILE A 34 2.31 -6.93 0.59
CA ILE A 34 2.17 -7.91 1.70
C ILE A 34 0.73 -7.94 2.25
N ILE A 35 0.18 -6.77 2.59
CA ILE A 35 -1.23 -6.60 3.01
C ILE A 35 -1.83 -5.50 2.13
N PRO A 36 -2.39 -5.83 0.96
CA PRO A 36 -2.99 -4.84 0.06
C PRO A 36 -4.39 -4.38 0.53
N PRO A 37 -4.90 -3.26 0.01
CA PRO A 37 -6.30 -2.89 0.21
C PRO A 37 -7.26 -4.03 -0.15
N GLY A 38 -8.19 -4.34 0.76
CA GLY A 38 -9.13 -5.46 0.62
C GLY A 38 -8.65 -6.80 1.19
N PHE A 39 -7.42 -6.87 1.72
CA PHE A 39 -7.01 -7.99 2.58
C PHE A 39 -7.95 -8.12 3.79
N PRO A 40 -8.23 -9.32 4.32
CA PRO A 40 -9.14 -9.51 5.47
C PRO A 40 -8.52 -9.02 6.77
N CYS A 41 -8.39 -7.71 6.88
CA CYS A 41 -8.00 -6.95 8.07
C CYS A 41 -8.74 -5.61 8.03
N HIS A 42 -8.89 -4.96 9.18
CA HIS A 42 -9.67 -3.73 9.25
C HIS A 42 -8.88 -2.48 8.83
N ARG A 43 -7.68 -2.26 9.38
CA ARG A 43 -7.00 -0.95 9.30
C ARG A 43 -5.53 -0.99 8.90
N LEU A 44 -5.05 -2.10 8.35
CA LEU A 44 -3.65 -2.26 7.96
C LEU A 44 -3.51 -2.30 6.44
N VAL A 45 -2.49 -1.60 5.94
CA VAL A 45 -1.95 -1.76 4.60
C VAL A 45 -0.44 -1.87 4.81
N VAL A 46 0.18 -2.90 4.21
CA VAL A 46 1.61 -3.17 4.39
C VAL A 46 2.22 -3.44 3.03
N VAL A 47 3.25 -2.66 2.72
CA VAL A 47 4.01 -2.74 1.47
C VAL A 47 5.49 -2.66 1.79
N GLU A 48 6.29 -3.45 1.08
CA GLU A 48 7.75 -3.35 1.11
C GLU A 48 8.24 -2.90 -0.27
N VAL A 49 9.17 -1.93 -0.29
CA VAL A 49 9.69 -1.35 -1.52
C VAL A 49 11.20 -1.44 -1.55
N TYR A 50 11.73 -2.08 -2.60
CA TYR A 50 13.16 -2.08 -2.89
C TYR A 50 13.48 -1.05 -3.95
N THR A 51 14.26 -0.05 -3.56
CA THR A 51 14.74 1.03 -4.44
C THR A 51 16.21 0.81 -4.77
N PRO A 52 16.55 0.47 -6.03
CA PRO A 52 17.95 0.35 -6.45
C PRO A 52 18.74 1.63 -6.20
N GLY A 53 20.06 1.50 -6.01
CA GLY A 53 20.94 2.66 -5.82
C GLY A 53 20.85 3.65 -6.98
N GLY A 54 20.67 4.94 -6.66
CA GLY A 54 20.49 6.01 -7.63
C GLY A 54 19.03 6.27 -8.02
N ASN A 55 18.10 5.39 -7.64
CA ASN A 55 16.68 5.58 -7.91
C ASN A 55 15.95 6.28 -6.77
N TRP A 56 14.75 6.78 -7.08
CA TRP A 56 13.83 7.44 -6.16
C TRP A 56 12.55 6.61 -5.99
N SER A 57 12.13 6.41 -4.75
CA SER A 57 10.82 5.86 -4.38
C SER A 57 9.91 6.96 -3.83
N SER A 58 8.65 6.59 -3.58
CA SER A 58 7.58 7.52 -3.18
C SER A 58 7.46 8.74 -4.11
N TYR A 59 7.83 8.53 -5.38
CA TYR A 59 7.82 9.51 -6.45
C TYR A 59 6.94 9.03 -7.63
N PRO A 60 6.17 9.93 -8.27
CA PRO A 60 5.96 11.35 -7.93
C PRO A 60 5.35 11.57 -6.54
N PRO A 61 5.51 12.78 -5.95
CA PRO A 61 4.96 13.07 -4.63
C PRO A 61 3.46 12.83 -4.60
N HIS A 62 2.99 12.21 -3.53
CA HIS A 62 1.58 11.95 -3.26
C HIS A 62 1.32 12.10 -1.76
N LYS A 63 0.03 12.11 -1.39
CA LYS A 63 -0.43 12.28 -0.01
C LYS A 63 -1.71 11.46 0.20
N HIS A 64 -2.02 11.20 1.45
CA HIS A 64 -3.18 10.41 1.86
C HIS A 64 -3.61 10.86 3.26
N ASP A 65 -3.98 12.14 3.36
CA ASP A 65 -4.18 12.81 4.64
C ASP A 65 -5.67 13.07 4.91
N VAL A 66 -6.52 12.86 3.91
CA VAL A 66 -7.96 13.17 3.97
C VAL A 66 -8.74 12.13 3.22
N HIS A 67 -9.79 11.61 3.85
CA HIS A 67 -10.73 10.71 3.19
C HIS A 67 -11.60 11.47 2.19
N LYS A 68 -11.41 11.21 0.90
CA LYS A 68 -12.20 11.81 -0.18
C LYS A 68 -12.75 10.75 -1.11
N THR A 69 -14.01 10.92 -1.50
CA THR A 69 -14.69 10.04 -2.46
C THR A 69 -15.26 10.85 -3.61
N ASN A 70 -15.40 10.20 -4.77
CA ASN A 70 -16.14 10.76 -5.91
C ASN A 70 -17.67 10.54 -5.71
N PRO A 71 -18.54 11.13 -6.55
CA PRO A 71 -19.99 10.96 -6.43
C PRO A 71 -20.50 9.52 -6.55
N THR A 72 -19.71 8.61 -7.14
CA THR A 72 -20.04 7.18 -7.25
C THR A 72 -19.50 6.36 -6.07
N GLY A 73 -18.94 7.01 -5.05
CA GLY A 73 -18.45 6.38 -3.83
C GLY A 73 -17.05 5.78 -3.94
N ASN A 74 -16.31 6.00 -5.03
CA ASN A 74 -14.94 5.52 -5.13
C ASN A 74 -14.00 6.43 -4.35
N VAL A 75 -13.07 5.82 -3.61
CA VAL A 75 -12.03 6.53 -2.87
C VAL A 75 -11.07 7.21 -3.85
N LEU A 76 -10.97 8.54 -3.75
CA LEU A 76 -10.03 9.37 -4.50
C LEU A 76 -8.75 9.64 -3.69
N GLU A 77 -8.88 9.78 -2.37
CA GLU A 77 -7.79 9.94 -1.42
C GLU A 77 -8.17 9.16 -0.16
N ALA A 78 -7.26 8.29 0.29
CA ALA A 78 -7.42 7.59 1.56
C ALA A 78 -6.87 8.48 2.69
N ASP A 79 -7.39 8.29 3.90
CA ASP A 79 -6.83 8.87 5.12
C ASP A 79 -5.98 7.78 5.78
N LEU A 80 -4.67 7.90 5.62
CA LEU A 80 -3.67 6.90 6.03
C LEU A 80 -2.50 7.60 6.71
N GLU A 81 -2.07 7.03 7.82
CA GLU A 81 -0.77 7.32 8.40
C GLU A 81 0.25 6.33 7.84
N GLU A 82 1.37 6.83 7.30
CA GLU A 82 2.48 6.02 6.79
C GLU A 82 3.68 6.16 7.75
N VAL A 83 4.39 5.05 7.97
CA VAL A 83 5.55 4.96 8.88
C VAL A 83 6.77 4.36 8.19
#